data_AF-A0A965C6W9-F1
#
_entry.id   AF-A0A965C6W9-F1
#
_cell.length_a   1.000
_cell.length_b   1.000
_cell.length_c   1.000
_cell.angle_alpha   90.00
_cell.angle_beta   90.00
_cell.angle_gamma   90.00
#
_symmetry.space_group_name_H-M   'P 1'
#
loop_
_entity.id
_entity.type
_entity.pdbx_description
1 polymer ?
#
loop_
_entity_poly.entity_id
_entity_poly.type
_entity_poly.pdbx_seq_one_letter_code
_entity_poly.pdbx_strand_id
1 'polypeptide(L)'
;MVLAQSLFTSLKQQNPNCQIDVAAPAWTLPLLERMPEVTEAIALPFKHGELAFWERVRFGKSLRSAHYTQAIILTNSLKSAILPFAANISKRTSFLGEMRYGLIND
;
A
#
# COMPACT_ATOMS: atom_id res chain seq x y z
N MET A 1 -1.79 11.66 2.57
CA MET A 1 -2.77 10.83 3.30
C MET A 1 -4.16 11.42 3.28
N VAL A 2 -4.36 12.70 3.60
CA VAL A 2 -5.70 13.35 3.49
C VAL A 2 -6.31 13.19 2.09
N LEU A 3 -5.54 13.49 1.03
CA LEU A 3 -6.01 13.32 -0.35
C LEU A 3 -6.28 11.87 -0.76
N ALA A 4 -5.75 10.87 -0.03
CA ALA A 4 -6.00 9.47 -0.36
C ALA A 4 -7.40 9.03 0.07
N GLN A 5 -8.06 9.76 0.97
CA GLN A 5 -9.40 9.40 1.43
C GLN A 5 -10.42 9.41 0.29
N SER A 6 -10.30 10.34 -0.67
CA SER A 6 -11.19 10.37 -1.84
C SER A 6 -11.11 9.08 -2.68
N LEU A 7 -9.92 8.49 -2.78
CA LEU A 7 -9.74 7.18 -3.40
C LEU A 7 -10.47 6.10 -2.59
N PHE A 8 -10.31 6.07 -1.27
CA PHE A 8 -10.97 5.06 -0.42
C PHE A 8 -12.50 5.15 -0.52
N THR A 9 -13.05 6.37 -0.46
CA THR A 9 -14.47 6.61 -0.66
C THR A 9 -14.94 6.14 -2.04
N SER A 10 -14.18 6.42 -3.11
CA SER A 10 -14.52 5.97 -4.46
C SER A 10 -14.49 4.44 -4.62
N LEU A 11 -13.50 3.77 -4.02
CA LEU A 11 -13.42 2.30 -4.02
C LEU A 11 -14.61 1.67 -3.30
N LYS A 12 -15.00 2.22 -2.14
CA LYS A 12 -16.20 1.78 -1.41
C LYS A 12 -17.49 2.04 -2.18
N GLN A 13 -17.58 3.14 -2.94
CA GLN A 13 -18.74 3.40 -3.80
C GLN A 13 -18.86 2.39 -4.93
N GLN A 14 -17.73 1.99 -5.55
CA GLN A 14 -17.72 1.01 -6.63
C GLN A 14 -17.93 -0.42 -6.12
N ASN A 15 -17.37 -0.74 -4.95
CA ASN A 15 -17.53 -2.02 -4.29
C ASN A 15 -17.66 -1.83 -2.77
N PRO A 16 -18.89 -1.77 -2.22
CA PRO A 16 -19.12 -1.54 -0.79
C PRO A 16 -18.44 -2.56 0.13
N ASN A 17 -18.26 -3.79 -0.37
CA ASN A 17 -17.70 -4.91 0.39
C ASN A 17 -16.17 -5.03 0.28
N CYS A 18 -15.50 -4.17 -0.50
CA CYS A 18 -14.04 -4.23 -0.59
C CYS A 18 -13.39 -3.92 0.76
N GLN A 19 -12.37 -4.68 1.14
CA GLN A 19 -11.54 -4.39 2.31
C GLN A 19 -10.39 -3.49 1.88
N ILE A 20 -10.09 -2.47 2.66
CA ILE A 20 -9.06 -1.48 2.35
C ILE A 20 -8.10 -1.41 3.53
N ASP A 21 -6.94 -2.04 3.36
CA ASP A 21 -5.86 -1.96 4.34
C ASP A 21 -4.81 -0.96 3.86
N VAL A 22 -4.40 -0.06 4.75
CA VAL A 22 -3.52 1.05 4.40
C VAL A 22 -2.20 0.91 5.12
N ALA A 23 -1.15 0.62 4.35
CA ALA A 23 0.22 0.59 4.85
C ALA A 23 0.83 2.00 4.83
N ALA A 24 1.11 2.57 6.01
CA ALA A 24 1.58 3.95 6.14
C ALA A 24 2.57 4.13 7.32
N PRO A 25 3.32 5.25 7.37
CA PRO A 25 4.19 5.53 8.52
C PRO A 25 3.40 5.57 9.83
N ALA A 26 3.97 5.04 10.92
CA ALA A 26 3.30 4.91 12.23
C ALA A 26 2.61 6.21 12.71
N TRP A 27 3.22 7.37 12.48
CA TRP A 27 2.67 8.68 12.88
C TRP A 27 1.40 9.08 12.12
N THR A 28 1.07 8.43 11.00
CA THR A 28 -0.16 8.68 10.22
C THR A 28 -1.33 7.78 10.61
N LEU A 29 -1.10 6.73 11.42
CA LEU A 29 -2.15 5.77 11.80
C LEU A 29 -3.34 6.44 12.51
N PRO A 30 -3.15 7.38 13.46
CA PRO A 30 -4.27 8.04 14.12
C PRO A 30 -5.21 8.79 13.16
N LEU A 31 -4.71 9.20 11.98
CA LEU A 31 -5.54 9.79 10.93
C LEU A 31 -6.34 8.72 10.18
N LEU A 32 -5.73 7.57 9.88
CA LEU A 32 -6.40 6.45 9.21
C LEU A 32 -7.50 5.83 10.07
N GLU A 33 -7.31 5.78 11.39
CA GLU A 33 -8.34 5.35 12.35
C GLU A 33 -9.61 6.23 12.33
N ARG A 34 -9.56 7.41 11.71
CA ARG A 34 -10.71 8.31 11.54
C ARG A 34 -11.35 8.20 10.17
N MET A 35 -10.86 7.31 9.31
CA MET A 35 -11.40 7.05 7.97
C MET A 35 -12.24 5.77 8.01
N PRO A 36 -13.58 5.84 7.96
CA PRO A 36 -14.44 4.66 8.06
C PRO A 36 -14.26 3.68 6.89
N GLU A 37 -13.66 4.12 5.78
CA GLU A 37 -13.38 3.28 4.63
C GLU A 37 -12.22 2.29 4.88
N VAL A 38 -11.32 2.60 5.82
CA VAL A 38 -10.12 1.81 6.13
C VAL A 38 -10.47 0.68 7.09
N THR A 39 -10.11 -0.54 6.72
CA THR A 39 -10.35 -1.76 7.51
C THR A 39 -9.21 -1.99 8.51
N GLU A 40 -7.96 -1.98 8.04
CA GLU A 40 -6.78 -2.08 8.88
C GLU A 40 -5.73 -1.02 8.51
N ALA A 41 -5.09 -0.42 9.52
CA ALA A 41 -3.97 0.48 9.34
C ALA A 41 -2.66 -0.24 9.68
N ILE A 42 -1.81 -0.48 8.67
CA ILE A 42 -0.58 -1.27 8.80
C ILE A 42 0.59 -0.31 8.98
N ALA A 43 1.24 -0.35 10.15
CA ALA A 43 2.42 0.46 10.42
C ALA A 43 3.62 -0.03 9.58
N LEU A 44 4.17 0.86 8.76
CA LEU A 44 5.42 0.59 8.05
C LEU A 44 6.63 0.79 8.97
N PRO A 45 7.46 -0.24 9.19
CA PRO A 45 8.62 -0.15 10.10
C PRO A 45 9.86 0.45 9.41
N PHE A 46 9.67 1.40 8.47
CA PHE A 46 10.76 1.97 7.68
C PHE A 46 10.95 3.45 7.99
N LYS A 47 12.20 3.88 8.17
CA LYS A 47 12.52 5.30 8.31
C LYS A 47 12.40 6.01 6.95
N HIS A 48 12.07 7.30 7.00
CA HIS A 48 12.07 8.12 5.80
C HIS A 48 13.48 8.17 5.19
N GLY A 49 13.59 8.17 3.85
CA GLY A 49 14.89 8.14 3.15
C GLY A 49 15.56 6.75 3.08
N GLU A 50 15.33 5.87 4.04
CA GLU A 50 15.95 4.54 4.08
C GLU A 50 15.45 3.63 2.95
N LEU A 51 16.38 2.92 2.29
CA LEU A 51 16.04 1.93 1.27
C LEU A 51 15.41 0.69 1.92
N ALA A 52 16.08 0.14 2.95
CA ALA A 52 15.63 -1.03 3.72
C ALA A 52 15.12 -2.18 2.82
N PHE A 53 15.92 -2.55 1.81
CA PHE A 53 15.47 -3.44 0.74
C PHE A 53 15.03 -4.81 1.27
N TRP A 54 15.89 -5.46 2.07
CA TRP A 54 15.62 -6.79 2.59
C TRP A 54 14.51 -6.78 3.63
N GLU A 55 14.41 -5.73 4.43
CA GLU A 55 13.33 -5.53 5.40
C GLU A 55 11.98 -5.36 4.69
N ARG A 56 11.94 -4.60 3.58
CA ARG A 56 10.74 -4.48 2.73
C ARG A 56 10.32 -5.80 2.11
N VAL A 57 11.28 -6.59 1.63
CA VAL A 57 11.01 -7.91 1.09
C VAL A 57 10.47 -8.85 2.17
N ARG A 58 11.10 -8.86 3.37
CA ARG A 58 10.66 -9.68 4.50
C ARG A 58 9.26 -9.29 4.96
N PHE A 59 9.01 -7.99 5.10
CA PHE A 59 7.71 -7.45 5.51
C PHE A 59 6.63 -7.68 4.45
N GLY A 60 6.94 -7.50 3.17
CA GLY A 60 6.02 -7.86 2.09
C GLY A 60 5.66 -9.34 2.11
N LYS A 61 6.64 -10.23 2.32
CA LYS A 61 6.39 -11.67 2.44
C LYS A 61 5.47 -12.03 3.60
N SER A 62 5.55 -11.33 4.75
CA SER A 62 4.63 -11.59 5.88
C SER A 62 3.19 -11.19 5.58
N LEU A 63 2.95 -10.31 4.59
CA LEU A 63 1.60 -9.92 4.17
C LEU A 63 0.95 -10.91 3.19
N ARG A 64 1.65 -11.97 2.75
CA ARG A 64 1.11 -12.94 1.79
C ARG A 64 -0.13 -13.67 2.29
N SER A 65 -0.22 -13.91 3.61
CA SER A 65 -1.37 -14.57 4.23
C SER A 65 -2.65 -13.73 4.24
N ALA A 66 -2.54 -12.42 4.01
CA ALA A 66 -3.71 -11.54 3.86
C ALA A 66 -4.36 -11.69 2.47
N HIS A 67 -3.69 -12.35 1.51
CA HIS A 67 -4.24 -12.65 0.18
C HIS A 67 -4.81 -11.43 -0.57
N TYR A 68 -4.15 -10.26 -0.45
CA TYR A 68 -4.54 -9.07 -1.18
C TYR A 68 -4.61 -9.32 -2.69
N THR A 69 -5.71 -8.89 -3.29
CA THR A 69 -5.99 -9.05 -4.72
C THR A 69 -5.41 -7.90 -5.54
N GLN A 70 -5.33 -6.70 -4.95
CA GLN A 70 -4.80 -5.51 -5.59
C GLN A 70 -4.03 -4.65 -4.58
N ALA A 71 -2.94 -4.05 -5.05
CA ALA A 71 -2.22 -2.99 -4.35
C ALA A 71 -2.30 -1.71 -5.18
N ILE A 72 -2.66 -0.60 -4.54
CA ILE A 72 -2.64 0.73 -5.15
C ILE A 72 -1.54 1.55 -4.47
N ILE A 73 -0.49 1.88 -5.22
CA ILE A 73 0.71 2.53 -4.67
C ILE A 73 0.66 4.02 -5.00
N LEU A 74 0.45 4.84 -3.96
CA LEU A 74 0.25 6.28 -4.13
C LEU A 74 1.55 7.11 -4.20
N THR A 75 2.69 6.48 -3.92
CA THR A 75 3.99 7.16 -3.93
C THR A 75 4.80 6.76 -5.15
N ASN A 76 5.62 7.67 -5.69
CA ASN A 76 6.32 7.46 -6.96
C ASN A 76 7.70 6.77 -6.85
N SER A 77 8.20 6.56 -5.64
CA SER A 77 9.52 5.94 -5.43
C SER A 77 9.56 4.47 -5.84
N LEU A 78 10.69 3.97 -6.32
CA LEU A 78 10.94 2.57 -6.62
C LEU A 78 10.72 1.68 -5.40
N LYS A 79 11.24 2.12 -4.26
CA LYS A 79 11.20 1.34 -3.01
C LYS A 79 9.80 1.10 -2.46
N SER A 80 8.81 1.92 -2.81
CA SER A 80 7.43 1.69 -2.39
C SER A 80 6.77 0.52 -3.12
N ALA A 81 7.23 0.17 -4.33
CA ALA A 81 6.70 -0.94 -5.10
C ALA A 81 7.27 -2.31 -4.69
N ILE A 82 8.36 -2.35 -3.92
CA ILE A 82 9.01 -3.59 -3.45
C ILE A 82 8.08 -4.40 -2.55
N LEU A 83 7.40 -3.74 -1.61
CA LEU A 83 6.56 -4.40 -0.62
C LEU A 83 5.36 -5.12 -1.28
N PRO A 84 4.56 -4.48 -2.15
CA PRO A 84 3.49 -5.15 -2.89
C PRO A 84 3.98 -6.30 -3.77
N PHE A 85 5.13 -6.12 -4.42
CA PHE A 85 5.74 -7.17 -5.22
C PHE A 85 6.13 -8.39 -4.35
N ALA A 86 6.80 -8.14 -3.22
CA ALA A 86 7.20 -9.21 -2.29
C ALA A 86 5.99 -9.91 -1.63
N ALA A 87 4.88 -9.20 -1.45
CA ALA A 87 3.59 -9.72 -0.99
C ALA A 87 2.85 -10.58 -2.02
N ASN A 88 3.40 -10.75 -3.23
CA ASN A 88 2.82 -11.58 -4.30
C ASN A 88 1.40 -11.14 -4.72
N ILE A 89 1.14 -9.83 -4.65
CA ILE A 89 -0.15 -9.26 -5.04
C ILE A 89 -0.21 -9.20 -6.56
N SER A 90 -1.24 -9.81 -7.16
CA SER A 90 -1.31 -10.01 -8.62
C SER A 90 -1.46 -8.71 -9.39
N LYS A 91 -2.32 -7.79 -8.94
CA LYS A 91 -2.55 -6.47 -9.55
C LYS A 91 -1.88 -5.36 -8.72
N ARG A 92 -0.95 -4.62 -9.29
CA ARG A 92 -0.15 -3.58 -8.62
C ARG A 92 -0.27 -2.29 -9.43
N THR A 93 -1.26 -1.49 -9.05
CA THR A 93 -1.66 -0.26 -9.73
C THR A 93 -0.86 0.94 -9.24
N SER A 94 -0.26 1.69 -10.16
CA SER A 94 0.41 2.96 -9.85
C SER A 94 0.74 3.74 -11.11
N PHE A 95 0.88 5.06 -10.99
CA PHE A 95 1.67 5.81 -11.97
C PHE A 95 3.09 5.25 -12.05
N LEU A 96 3.76 5.31 -13.21
CA LEU A 96 5.02 4.60 -13.42
C LEU A 96 6.14 5.01 -12.43
N GLY A 97 6.18 6.27 -11.99
CA GLY A 97 7.18 6.76 -11.05
C GLY A 97 8.62 6.59 -11.57
N GLU A 98 9.54 6.16 -10.71
CA GLU A 98 10.96 5.89 -11.02
C GLU A 98 11.18 4.64 -11.90
N MET A 99 10.57 4.59 -13.09
CA MET A 99 10.71 3.49 -14.07
C MET A 99 10.48 2.10 -13.49
N ARG A 100 9.41 1.93 -12.70
CA ARG A 100 9.15 0.74 -11.86
C ARG A 100 8.61 -0.45 -12.63
N TYR A 101 9.10 -0.65 -13.85
CA TYR A 101 8.68 -1.73 -14.75
C TYR A 101 8.80 -3.10 -14.06
N GLY A 102 7.76 -3.92 -14.20
CA GLY A 102 7.65 -5.24 -13.57
C GLY A 102 7.14 -5.19 -12.12
N LEU A 103 7.64 -4.25 -11.30
CA LEU A 103 7.14 -4.04 -9.94
C LEU A 103 5.72 -3.47 -9.93
N ILE A 104 5.42 -2.59 -10.88
CA ILE A 104 4.07 -2.11 -11.21
C ILE A 104 3.63 -2.80 -12.50
N ASN A 105 2.36 -3.20 -12.56
CA ASN A 105 1.81 -3.90 -13.73
C ASN A 105 0.41 -3.42 -14.16
N ASP A 106 -0.09 -2.35 -13.54
CA ASP A 106 -1.33 -1.63 -13.86
C ASP A 106 -1.14 -0.15 -13.49
#